data_AF-Q7P3V4-F1
#
_entry.id   AF-Q7P3V4-F1
#
_cell.length_a   1.000
_cell.length_b   1.000
_cell.length_c   1.000
_cell.angle_alpha   90.00
_cell.angle_beta   90.00
_cell.angle_gamma   90.00
#
_symmetry.space_group_name_H-M   'P 1'
#
loop_
_entity.id
_entity.type
_entity.pdbx_description
1 polymer ?
#
loop_
_entity_poly.entity_id
_entity_poly.type
_entity_poly.pdbx_seq_one_letter_code
_entity_poly.pdbx_strand_id
1 'polypeptide(L)'
;MLSKKLLIGAIVATMSVSSFAHFQMIYTPDSDISGKSSVPFELIFTHPSDGVEAHSMDIGKDEKGTINPVVEFFSVHNGEKTD
;
A
#
# COMPACT_ATOMS: atom_id res chain seq x y z
N MET A 1 37.39 -20.33 9.15
CA MET A 1 36.08 -21.03 9.23
C MET A 1 35.09 -20.06 9.84
N LEU A 2 34.09 -19.61 9.08
CA LEU A 2 33.06 -18.71 9.58
C LEU A 2 32.30 -19.42 10.72
N SER A 3 32.13 -18.77 11.87
CA SER A 3 31.50 -19.45 13.01
C SER A 3 30.08 -19.85 12.65
N LYS A 4 29.66 -21.07 13.01
CA LYS A 4 28.31 -21.60 12.72
C LYS A 4 27.20 -20.67 13.22
N LYS A 5 27.46 -19.96 14.32
CA LYS A 5 26.58 -18.93 14.88
C LYS A 5 26.46 -17.69 13.98
N LEU A 6 27.58 -17.24 13.39
CA LEU A 6 27.59 -16.11 12.47
C LEU A 6 26.86 -16.45 11.16
N LEU A 7 27.00 -17.68 10.67
CA LEU A 7 26.28 -18.15 9.48
C LEU A 7 24.76 -18.21 9.72
N ILE A 8 24.32 -18.75 10.86
CA ILE A 8 22.89 -18.78 11.22
C ILE A 8 22.33 -17.37 11.38
N GLY A 9 23.07 -16.47 12.05
CA GLY A 9 22.66 -15.07 12.19
C GLY A 9 22.50 -14.35 10.85
N ALA A 10 23.43 -14.58 9.91
CA ALA A 10 23.35 -14.01 8.57
C ALA A 10 22.13 -14.51 7.79
N ILE A 11 21.83 -15.82 7.87
CA ILE A 11 20.65 -16.41 7.20
C ILE A 11 19.35 -15.79 7.74
N VAL A 12 19.20 -15.67 9.06
CA VAL A 12 18.01 -15.07 9.67
C VAL A 12 17.85 -13.60 9.26
N ALA A 13 18.94 -12.83 9.21
CA ALA A 13 18.90 -11.45 8.74
C ALA A 13 18.43 -11.35 7.27
N THR A 14 18.92 -12.22 6.38
CA THR A 14 18.50 -12.24 4.96
C THR A 14 17.06 -12.72 4.75
N MET A 15 16.44 -13.40 5.72
CA MET A 15 15.02 -13.77 5.65
C MET A 15 14.08 -12.62 6.07
N SER A 16 14.59 -11.58 6.72
CA SER A 16 13.80 -10.42 7.17
C SER A 16 13.60 -9.33 6.10
N VAL A 17 14.28 -9.44 4.95
CA VAL A 17 14.27 -8.41 3.90
C VAL A 17 13.00 -8.44 3.03
N SER A 18 12.14 -9.45 3.17
CA SER A 18 10.93 -9.63 2.35
C SER A 18 9.73 -8.76 2.77
N SER A 19 9.91 -7.79 3.67
CA SER A 19 8.85 -6.87 4.08
C SER A 19 8.74 -5.63 3.15
N PHE A 20 8.72 -5.83 1.83
CA PHE A 20 8.34 -4.78 0.88
C PHE A 20 6.81 -4.75 0.70
N ALA A 21 6.08 -4.65 1.81
CA ALA A 21 4.64 -4.48 1.76
C ALA A 21 4.35 -3.09 1.18
N HIS A 22 3.63 -3.06 0.06
CA HIS A 22 3.00 -1.84 -0.42
C HIS A 22 1.76 -1.61 0.43
N PHE A 23 1.60 -0.40 0.95
CA PHE A 23 0.44 -0.01 1.73
C PHE A 23 -0.54 0.69 0.81
N GLN A 24 -1.78 0.21 0.84
CA GLN A 24 -2.91 0.93 0.27
C GLN A 24 -3.49 1.83 1.36
N MET A 25 -3.43 3.14 1.15
CA MET A 25 -3.99 4.15 2.03
C MET A 25 -5.18 4.82 1.33
N ILE A 26 -6.26 5.03 2.08
CA ILE A 26 -7.40 5.85 1.66
C ILE A 26 -7.23 7.21 2.35
N TYR A 27 -7.06 8.28 1.59
CA TYR A 27 -6.81 9.62 2.12
C TYR A 27 -7.92 10.58 1.73
N THR A 28 -8.38 11.39 2.67
CA THR A 28 -9.23 12.56 2.42
C THR A 28 -8.72 13.73 3.25
N PRO A 29 -8.72 14.98 2.74
CA PRO A 29 -8.35 16.14 3.53
C PRO A 29 -9.37 16.45 4.63
N ASP A 30 -10.59 15.91 4.52
CA ASP A 30 -11.67 16.13 5.45
C ASP A 30 -11.63 15.13 6.62
N SER A 31 -11.15 15.59 7.78
CA SER A 31 -11.13 14.77 9.00
C SER A 31 -12.51 14.57 9.65
N ASP A 32 -13.48 15.44 9.35
CA ASP A 32 -14.88 15.28 9.74
C ASP A 32 -15.76 15.07 8.51
N ILE A 33 -16.39 13.90 8.47
CA ILE A 33 -17.29 13.47 7.39
C ILE A 33 -18.75 13.40 7.85
N SER A 34 -19.04 13.83 9.07
CA SER A 34 -20.39 13.77 9.66
C SER A 34 -21.39 14.55 8.80
N GLY A 35 -22.49 13.90 8.43
CA GLY A 35 -23.56 14.53 7.63
C GLY A 35 -23.23 14.73 6.15
N LYS A 36 -22.06 14.31 5.66
CA LYS A 36 -21.73 14.36 4.23
C LYS A 36 -22.34 13.15 3.52
N SER A 37 -23.01 13.39 2.40
CA SER A 37 -23.51 12.34 1.50
C SER A 37 -22.48 11.84 0.49
N SER A 38 -21.35 12.55 0.36
CA SER A 38 -20.23 12.19 -0.52
C SER A 38 -18.94 12.79 0.05
N VAL A 39 -17.85 12.02 -0.02
CA VAL A 39 -16.52 12.42 0.46
C VAL A 39 -15.51 12.12 -0.64
N PRO A 40 -14.82 13.13 -1.21
CA PRO A 40 -13.73 12.87 -2.14
C PRO A 40 -12.54 12.26 -1.38
N PHE A 41 -11.90 11.26 -1.99
CA PHE A 41 -10.71 10.62 -1.45
C PHE A 41 -9.73 10.22 -2.55
N GLU A 42 -8.50 9.97 -2.14
CA GLU A 42 -7.41 9.45 -2.95
C GLU A 42 -7.04 8.03 -2.48
N LEU A 43 -6.72 7.15 -3.43
CA LEU A 43 -6.14 5.83 -3.17
C LEU A 43 -4.64 5.90 -3.42
N ILE A 44 -3.87 5.84 -2.33
CA ILE A 44 -2.42 6.01 -2.37
C ILE A 44 -1.77 4.65 -2.13
N PHE A 45 -0.90 4.23 -3.04
CA PHE A 45 -0.11 3.01 -2.91
C PHE A 45 1.35 3.38 -2.69
N THR A 46 1.85 3.14 -1.48
CA THR A 46 3.15 3.68 -1.06
C THR A 46 3.89 2.76 -0.10
N HIS A 47 5.18 3.06 0.14
CA HIS A 47 5.94 2.46 1.23
C HIS A 47 5.76 3.28 2.52
N PRO A 48 5.65 2.63 3.69
CA PRO A 48 5.25 3.29 4.94
C PRO A 48 6.36 4.18 5.53
N SER A 49 7.60 4.03 5.06
CA SER A 49 8.78 4.69 5.63
C SER A 49 9.10 6.05 4.99
N ASP A 50 8.55 6.37 3.83
CA ASP A 50 9.14 7.39 2.98
C ASP A 50 8.34 8.72 2.97
N GLY A 51 7.17 8.77 3.61
CA GLY A 51 6.40 10.00 3.81
C GLY A 51 6.15 10.79 2.51
N VAL A 52 6.50 12.08 2.51
CA VAL A 52 6.30 13.00 1.36
C VAL A 52 7.28 12.72 0.21
N GLU A 53 8.40 12.07 0.49
CA GLU A 53 9.42 11.65 -0.49
C GLU A 53 9.13 10.24 -1.03
N ALA A 54 8.05 9.60 -0.56
CA ALA A 54 7.69 8.26 -0.97
C ALA A 54 7.34 8.24 -2.46
N HIS A 55 7.96 7.30 -3.17
CA HIS A 55 7.57 6.96 -4.54
C HIS A 55 6.20 6.29 -4.52
N SER A 56 5.14 7.11 -4.54
CA SER A 56 3.78 6.61 -4.68
C SER A 56 3.63 5.96 -6.05
N MET A 57 3.11 4.74 -6.07
CA MET A 57 2.87 4.01 -7.29
C MET A 57 1.56 4.48 -7.93
N ASP A 58 1.63 4.84 -9.21
CA ASP A 58 0.44 5.05 -10.02
C ASP A 58 -0.06 3.68 -10.52
N ILE A 59 -1.01 3.09 -9.79
CA ILE A 59 -1.54 1.75 -10.09
C ILE A 59 -2.34 1.72 -11.39
N GLY A 60 -2.87 2.87 -11.84
CA GLY A 60 -3.53 2.96 -13.14
C GLY A 60 -2.54 2.87 -14.30
N LYS A 61 -1.25 3.13 -14.07
CA LYS A 61 -0.25 3.27 -15.12
C LYS A 61 0.19 1.92 -15.70
N ASP A 62 -0.03 1.73 -17.00
CA ASP A 62 0.51 0.58 -17.72
C ASP A 62 2.00 0.75 -18.12
N GLU A 63 2.60 -0.30 -18.70
CA GLU A 63 4.00 -0.28 -19.17
C GLU A 63 4.27 0.79 -20.24
N LYS A 64 3.24 1.27 -20.94
CA LYS A 64 3.34 2.33 -21.96
C LYS A 64 3.16 3.72 -21.35
N GLY A 65 2.86 3.80 -20.06
CA GLY A 65 2.62 5.03 -19.33
C GLY A 65 1.19 5.56 -19.41
N THR A 66 0.25 4.78 -19.93
CA THR A 66 -1.17 5.14 -19.99
C THR A 66 -1.82 4.95 -18.62
N ILE A 67 -2.55 5.96 -18.14
CA ILE A 67 -3.29 5.85 -16.88
C ILE A 67 -4.68 5.28 -17.15
N ASN A 68 -4.97 4.12 -16.58
CA ASN A 68 -6.27 3.46 -16.62
C ASN A 68 -7.12 3.93 -15.42
N PRO A 69 -8.42 4.20 -15.61
CA PRO A 69 -9.28 4.63 -14.52
C PRO A 69 -9.56 3.48 -13.54
N VAL A 70 -9.95 3.85 -12.32
CA VAL A 70 -10.51 2.89 -11.35
C VAL A 70 -11.79 2.30 -11.93
N VAL A 71 -11.84 0.97 -12.04
CA VAL A 71 -12.99 0.25 -12.59
C VAL A 71 -14.08 0.09 -11.53
N GLU A 72 -13.69 -0.21 -10.30
CA GLU A 72 -14.61 -0.45 -9.19
C GLU A 72 -13.96 -0.18 -7.84
N PHE A 73 -14.75 0.30 -6.88
CA PHE A 73 -14.36 0.49 -5.49
C PHE A 73 -15.49 -0.03 -4.60
N PHE A 74 -15.18 -0.92 -3.66
CA PHE A 74 -16.15 -1.54 -2.76
C PHE A 74 -15.46 -2.08 -1.51
N SER A 75 -16.23 -2.26 -0.45
CA SER A 75 -15.84 -3.00 0.75
C SER A 75 -16.34 -4.44 0.68
N VAL A 76 -15.61 -5.37 1.32
CA VAL A 76 -16.07 -6.75 1.49
C VAL A 76 -16.08 -7.08 2.97
N HIS A 77 -17.24 -7.47 3.47
CA HIS A 77 -17.41 -7.90 4.86
C HIS A 77 -18.07 -9.28 4.89
N ASN A 78 -17.37 -10.27 5.46
CA ASN A 78 -17.83 -11.67 5.52
C ASN A 78 -18.19 -12.29 4.17
N GLY A 79 -17.48 -11.92 3.10
CA GLY A 79 -17.73 -12.42 1.75
C GLY A 79 -18.87 -11.71 1.02
N GLU A 80 -19.58 -10.80 1.70
CA GLU A 80 -20.56 -9.93 1.07
C GLU A 80 -19.90 -8.63 0.63
N LYS A 81 -20.16 -8.26 -0.63
CA LYS A 81 -19.70 -7.01 -1.21
C LYS A 81 -20.70 -5.90 -0.88
N THR A 82 -20.19 -4.81 -0.34
CA THR A 82 -20.94 -3.61 0.02
C THR A 82 -20.26 -2.40 -0.61
N ASP A 83 -21.07 -1.52 -1.20
CA ASP A 83 -20.68 -0.26 -1.83
C ASP A 83 -20.47 0.88 -0.82
#